data_AF-A0A946EBN3-F1
#
_entry.id   AF-A0A946EBN3-F1
#
_cell.length_a   1.000
_cell.length_b   1.000
_cell.length_c   1.000
_cell.angle_alpha   90.00
_cell.angle_beta   90.00
_cell.angle_gamma   90.00
#
_symmetry.space_group_name_H-M   'P 1'
#
loop_
_entity.id
_entity.type
_entity.pdbx_description
1 polymer ?
#
loop_
_entity_poly.entity_id
_entity_poly.type
_entity_poly.pdbx_seq_one_letter_code
_entity_poly.pdbx_strand_id
1 'polypeptide(L)' 'MANRDFDIVLAGGGHNSLACGAWLARSGLKVCVIERNPWIGGGCIT' A
#
# COMPACT_ATOMS: atom_id res chain seq x y z
N MET A 1 20.84 2.72 4.66
CA MET A 1 19.49 2.68 4.05
C MET A 1 19.28 3.95 3.25
N ALA A 2 18.77 3.88 2.01
CA ALA A 2 18.32 5.08 1.30
C ALA A 2 17.08 5.66 2.02
N ASN A 3 17.09 6.95 2.32
CA ASN A 3 15.93 7.64 2.87
C ASN A 3 14.86 7.70 1.78
N ARG A 4 13.81 6.88 1.90
CA ARG A 4 12.67 6.90 0.97
C ARG A 4 11.57 7.71 1.63
N ASP A 5 11.46 8.96 1.23
CA ASP A 5 10.37 9.83 1.68
C ASP A 5 9.07 9.42 0.97
N PHE A 6 8.09 9.01 1.76
CA PHE A 6 6.72 8.72 1.34
C PHE A 6 5.78 9.70 2.04
N ASP A 7 4.77 10.18 1.31
CA ASP A 7 3.75 11.06 1.88
C ASP A 7 2.75 10.26 2.73
N ILE A 8 2.47 9.01 2.32
CA ILE A 8 1.54 8.09 2.98
C ILE A 8 2.15 6.69 3.07
N VAL A 9 2.00 6.06 4.22
CA VAL A 9 2.31 4.64 4.44
C VAL A 9 1.04 3.90 4.87
N LEU A 10 0.66 2.88 4.11
CA LEU A 10 -0.46 1.99 4.41
C LEU A 10 0.07 0.65 4.94
N ALA A 11 -0.40 0.27 6.13
CA ALA A 11 -0.08 -1.01 6.74
C ALA A 11 -1.16 -2.05 6.40
N GLY A 12 -0.76 -3.09 5.68
CA GLY A 12 -1.61 -4.15 5.15
C GLY A 12 -1.85 -3.99 3.64
N GLY A 13 -1.62 -5.06 2.88
CA GLY A 13 -1.84 -5.20 1.44
C GLY A 13 -3.20 -5.80 1.09
N GLY A 14 -4.23 -5.52 1.88
CA GLY A 14 -5.62 -5.94 1.60
C GLY A 14 -6.28 -5.09 0.51
N HIS A 15 -7.39 -5.57 -0.05
CA HIS A 15 -8.11 -4.89 -1.15
C HIS A 15 -8.43 -3.41 -0.85
N ASN A 16 -8.86 -3.09 0.37
CA ASN A 16 -9.17 -1.71 0.77
C ASN A 16 -7.94 -0.79 0.73
N SER A 17 -6.82 -1.28 1.25
CA SER A 17 -5.56 -0.54 1.27
C SER A 17 -5.00 -0.34 -0.14
N LEU A 18 -5.05 -1.38 -0.97
CA LEU A 18 -4.62 -1.29 -2.38
C LEU A 18 -5.49 -0.32 -3.18
N ALA A 19 -6.81 -0.36 -3.00
CA ALA A 19 -7.73 0.58 -3.65
C ALA A 19 -7.50 2.03 -3.17
N CYS A 20 -7.38 2.24 -1.87
CA CYS A 20 -7.08 3.55 -1.28
C CYS A 20 -5.73 4.10 -1.78
N GLY A 21 -4.68 3.27 -1.73
CA GLY A 21 -3.34 3.63 -2.16
C GLY A 21 -3.28 3.98 -3.64
N ALA A 22 -4.04 3.28 -4.49
CA ALA A 22 -4.14 3.61 -5.91
C ALA A 22 -4.75 4.99 -6.15
N TRP A 23 -5.80 5.36 -5.39
CA TRP A 23 -6.39 6.69 -5.49
C TRP A 23 -5.46 7.79 -4.98
N LEU A 24 -4.80 7.59 -3.84
CA LEU A 24 -3.82 8.53 -3.30
C LEU A 24 -2.63 8.73 -4.24
N ALA A 25 -2.12 7.64 -4.82
CA ALA A 25 -1.05 7.70 -5.82
C ALA A 25 -1.52 8.43 -7.09
N ARG A 26 -2.76 8.20 -7.53
CA ARG A 26 -3.37 8.93 -8.66
C ARG A 26 -3.49 10.44 -8.38
N SER A 27 -3.67 10.84 -7.13
CA SER A 27 -3.65 12.24 -6.70
C SER A 27 -2.24 12.85 -6.60
N GLY A 28 -1.19 12.09 -6.94
CA GLY A 28 0.19 12.57 -6.99
C GLY A 28 1.01 12.33 -5.71
N LEU A 29 0.47 11.61 -4.73
CA LEU A 29 1.18 11.29 -3.49
C LEU A 29 2.12 10.09 -3.67
N LYS A 30 3.29 10.12 -3.02
CA LYS A 30 4.18 8.97 -2.89
C LYS A 30 3.65 8.03 -1.81
N VAL A 31 3.00 6.95 -2.23
CA VAL A 31 2.38 5.98 -1.32
C VAL A 31 3.27 4.73 -1.18
N CYS A 32 3.49 4.28 0.05
CA CYS A 32 4.07 2.97 0.35
C CYS A 32 3.00 2.06 0.95
N VAL A 33 2.83 0.86 0.41
CA VAL A 33 2.01 -0.19 1.02
C VAL A 33 2.94 -1.26 1.55
N ILE A 34 2.78 -1.62 2.82
CA ILE A 34 3.58 -2.65 3.49
C ILE A 34 2.67 -3.78 3.91
N GLU A 35 2.96 -5.00 3.49
CA GLU A 35 2.24 -6.21 3.88
C GLU A 35 3.17 -7.14 4.65
N ARG A 36 2.65 -7.78 5.71
CA ARG A 36 3.40 -8.72 6.54
C ARG A 36 3.66 -10.02 5.81
N ASN A 37 2.68 -10.47 5.03
CA ASN A 37 2.69 -11.75 4.36
C ASN A 37 3.45 -11.67 3.02
N PRO A 38 3.93 -12.82 2.49
CA PRO A 38 4.53 -12.86 1.16
C PRO A 38 3.49 -12.74 0.02
N TRP A 39 2.21 -12.59 0.35
CA TRP A 39 1.10 -12.40 -0.60
C TRP A 39 0.29 -11.16 -0.26
N ILE A 40 -0.47 -10.67 -1.24
CA ILE A 40 -1.40 -9.54 -1.09
C ILE A 40 -2.85 -10.03 -1.16
N GLY A 41 -3.80 -9.10 -1.01
CA GLY A 41 -5.25 -9.35 -1.10
C GLY A 41 -5.95 -9.43 0.25
N GLY A 42 -5.21 -9.59 1.35
CA GLY A 42 -5.78 -9.75 2.69
C GLY A 42 -6.70 -10.97 2.75
N GLY A 43 -7.92 -10.80 3.24
CA GLY A 43 -8.93 -11.88 3.28
C GLY A 43 -9.51 -12.31 1.92
N CYS A 44 -9.04 -11.72 0.81
CA CYS A 44 -9.51 -12.00 -0.55
C CYS A 44 -8.50 -12.81 -1.39
N ILE A 45 -7.58 -13.51 -0.75
CA ILE A 45 -6.64 -14.42 -1.43
C ILE A 45 -7.36 -15.69 -1.92
N THR A 46 -6.99 -16.17 -3.11
CA THR A 46 -7.49 -17.40 -3.75
C THR A 46 -6.49 -18.54 -3.67
#